data_AF-A0A0P0VRH1-F1
#
_entry.id   AF-A0A0P0VRH1-F1
#
_cell.length_a   1.000
_cell.length_b   1.000
_cell.length_c   1.000
_cell.angle_alpha   90.00
_cell.angle_beta   90.00
_cell.angle_gamma   90.00
#
_symmetry.space_group_name_H-M   'P 1'
#
loop_
_entity.id
_entity.type
_entity.pdbx_description
1 polymer ?
#
loop_
_entity_poly.entity_id
_entity_poly.type
_entity_poly.pdbx_seq_one_letter_code
_entity_poly.pdbx_strand_id
1 'polypeptide(L)'
;TVTIQPSGGKDAAVVLSTTKTKKQNAPAKLYHKSVMRKEFRKMAKAVKNQVSDNYYRPDLTKPALARLSSVYRSLQVAKSGVKKKNRQPAKL
;
A
#
# COMPACT_ATOMS: atom_id res chain seq x y z
N THR A 1 -6.64 -3.40 -12.20
CA THR A 1 -5.57 -2.61 -11.58
C THR A 1 -5.45 -2.99 -10.12
N VAL A 2 -4.28 -2.75 -9.52
CA VAL A 2 -4.01 -2.99 -8.09
C VAL A 2 -3.68 -1.64 -7.46
N THR A 3 -4.39 -1.27 -6.40
CA THR A 3 -4.15 -0.03 -5.67
C THR A 3 -3.85 -0.34 -4.21
N ILE A 4 -2.87 0.36 -3.67
CA ILE A 4 -2.40 0.19 -2.29
C ILE A 4 -2.50 1.55 -1.63
N GLN A 5 -3.31 1.64 -0.58
CA GLN A 5 -3.59 2.87 0.13
C GLN A 5 -3.31 2.69 1.63
N PRO A 6 -2.86 3.72 2.35
CA PRO A 6 -2.89 3.69 3.80
C PRO A 6 -4.34 3.54 4.27
N SER A 7 -4.58 2.76 5.32
CA SER A 7 -5.87 2.80 6.00
C SER A 7 -5.97 4.16 6.69
N GLY A 8 -7.10 4.87 6.55
CA GLY A 8 -7.30 6.19 7.17
C GLY A 8 -7.33 6.20 8.71
N GLY A 9 -6.90 5.12 9.38
CA GLY A 9 -6.81 5.01 10.83
C GLY A 9 -5.38 5.22 11.36
N LYS A 10 -5.26 5.42 12.68
CA LYS A 10 -3.97 5.60 13.40
C LYS A 10 -3.06 4.35 13.37
N ASP A 11 -3.60 3.21 12.94
CA ASP A 11 -2.87 1.95 12.85
C ASP A 11 -2.04 1.87 11.57
N ALA A 12 -0.93 1.14 11.61
CA ALA A 12 -0.07 0.91 10.44
C ALA A 12 -0.70 -0.11 9.47
N ALA A 13 -1.98 0.08 9.15
CA ALA A 13 -2.75 -0.81 8.31
C ALA A 13 -2.79 -0.28 6.88
N VAL A 14 -2.75 -1.22 5.93
CA VAL A 14 -2.70 -0.94 4.50
C VAL A 14 -3.92 -1.57 3.84
N VAL A 15 -4.59 -0.82 2.97
CA VAL A 15 -5.72 -1.30 2.18
C VAL A 15 -5.21 -1.71 0.82
N LEU A 16 -5.50 -2.96 0.44
CA LEU A 16 -5.24 -3.51 -0.88
C LEU A 16 -6.56 -3.60 -1.64
N SER A 17 -6.62 -2.92 -2.78
CA SER A 17 -7.76 -2.97 -3.70
C SER A 17 -7.39 -3.58 -5.03
N THR A 18 -8.22 -4.51 -5.49
CA THR A 18 -8.15 -5.10 -6.83
C THR A 18 -9.45 -4.84 -7.59
N THR A 19 -9.37 -4.66 -8.90
CA THR A 19 -10.56 -4.41 -9.74
C THR A 19 -11.10 -5.70 -10.35
N LYS A 20 -12.40 -5.96 -10.19
CA LYS A 20 -13.07 -7.11 -10.80
C LYS A 20 -13.38 -6.82 -12.28
N THR A 21 -12.83 -7.62 -13.18
CA THR A 21 -13.06 -7.50 -14.63
C THR A 21 -14.52 -7.69 -15.04
N LYS A 22 -15.28 -8.54 -14.33
CA LYS A 22 -16.70 -8.80 -14.62
C LYS A 22 -17.67 -7.72 -14.12
N LYS A 23 -17.21 -6.68 -13.42
CA LYS A 23 -18.05 -5.66 -12.79
C LYS A 23 -17.69 -4.22 -13.20
N GLN A 24 -17.11 -4.05 -14.39
CA GLN A 24 -16.67 -2.74 -14.93
C GLN A 24 -17.82 -1.70 -14.98
N ASN A 25 -19.03 -2.14 -15.35
CA ASN A 25 -20.19 -1.26 -15.49
C ASN A 25 -20.87 -0.92 -14.14
N ALA A 26 -20.37 -1.45 -13.03
CA ALA A 26 -20.94 -1.28 -11.70
C ALA A 26 -19.89 -0.69 -10.74
N PRO A 27 -19.70 0.65 -10.72
CA PRO A 27 -18.60 1.28 -9.98
C PRO A 27 -18.62 0.96 -8.48
N ALA A 28 -19.81 0.80 -7.89
CA ALA A 28 -19.98 0.44 -6.48
C ALA A 28 -19.44 -0.97 -6.13
N LYS A 29 -19.46 -1.92 -7.09
CA LYS A 29 -19.07 -3.33 -6.88
C LYS A 29 -17.76 -3.70 -7.59
N LEU A 30 -17.10 -2.71 -8.20
CA LEU A 30 -15.91 -2.89 -9.02
C LEU A 30 -14.69 -3.31 -8.20
N TYR A 31 -14.54 -2.74 -7.00
CA TYR A 31 -13.35 -2.93 -6.18
C TYR A 31 -13.57 -4.04 -5.14
N HIS A 32 -12.62 -4.97 -5.06
CA HIS A 32 -12.46 -5.83 -3.89
C HIS A 32 -11.42 -5.21 -2.97
N LYS A 33 -11.81 -4.84 -1.75
CA LYS A 33 -10.95 -4.16 -0.77
C LYS A 33 -10.67 -5.10 0.40
N SER A 34 -9.41 -5.22 0.79
CA SER A 34 -8.98 -5.95 1.98
C SER A 34 -8.06 -5.08 2.83
N VAL A 35 -8.30 -5.05 4.15
CA VAL A 35 -7.48 -4.29 5.11
C VAL A 35 -6.45 -5.23 5.72
N MET A 36 -5.18 -4.86 5.65
CA MET A 36 -4.05 -5.63 6.14
C MET A 36 -3.47 -4.97 7.38
N ARG A 37 -3.60 -5.63 8.53
CA ARG A 37 -3.01 -5.24 9.83
C ARG A 37 -1.85 -6.17 10.22
N LYS A 38 -0.88 -6.34 9.33
CA LYS A 38 0.22 -7.30 9.52
C LYS A 38 1.58 -6.60 9.46
N GLU A 39 2.62 -7.30 9.86
CA GLU A 39 4.01 -6.89 9.62
C GLU A 39 4.33 -6.84 8.12
N PHE A 40 5.27 -5.98 7.74
CA PHE A 40 5.63 -5.73 6.34
C PHE A 40 5.90 -7.02 5.54
N ARG A 41 6.66 -7.97 6.11
CA ARG A 41 7.00 -9.23 5.42
C ARG A 41 5.76 -10.08 5.13
N LYS A 42 4.82 -10.14 6.07
CA LYS A 42 3.54 -10.84 5.91
C LYS A 42 2.63 -10.11 4.93
N MET A 43 2.70 -8.77 4.87
CA MET A 43 1.96 -7.97 3.89
C MET A 43 2.48 -8.18 2.47
N ALA A 44 3.80 -8.14 2.27
CA ALA A 44 4.43 -8.40 0.97
C ALA A 44 4.09 -9.80 0.43
N LYS A 45 4.09 -10.82 1.30
CA LYS A 45 3.67 -12.17 0.91
C LYS A 45 2.22 -12.20 0.42
N ALA A 46 1.30 -11.57 1.13
CA ALA A 46 -0.11 -11.59 0.71
C ALA A 46 -0.35 -10.81 -0.60
N VAL A 47 0.35 -9.69 -0.82
CA VAL A 47 0.30 -8.98 -2.12
C VAL A 47 0.82 -9.86 -3.24
N LYS A 48 1.98 -10.52 -3.03
CA LYS A 48 2.55 -11.43 -4.02
C LYS A 48 1.55 -12.53 -4.36
N ASN A 49 1.02 -13.23 -3.35
CA ASN A 49 0.05 -14.31 -3.56
C ASN A 49 -1.21 -13.84 -4.32
N GLN A 50 -1.73 -12.64 -4.02
CA GLN A 50 -2.90 -12.13 -4.72
C GLN A 50 -2.64 -11.73 -6.18
N VAL A 51 -1.41 -11.33 -6.51
CA VAL A 51 -1.06 -10.79 -7.84
C VAL A 51 -0.41 -11.85 -8.73
N SER A 52 0.47 -12.70 -8.19
CA SER A 52 1.12 -13.81 -8.90
C SER A 52 0.32 -15.11 -8.83
N ASP A 53 -0.03 -15.56 -7.63
CA ASP A 53 -0.49 -16.95 -7.45
C ASP A 53 -1.96 -17.13 -7.89
N ASN A 54 -2.75 -16.06 -7.85
CA ASN A 54 -4.11 -16.04 -8.41
C ASN A 54 -4.15 -15.75 -9.92
N TYR A 55 -3.00 -15.75 -10.62
CA TYR A 55 -2.88 -15.44 -12.05
C TYR A 55 -3.58 -14.14 -12.49
N TYR A 56 -3.73 -13.19 -11.57
CA TYR A 56 -4.49 -11.99 -11.86
C TYR A 56 -3.73 -11.10 -12.84
N ARG A 57 -2.52 -10.64 -12.47
CA ARG A 57 -1.66 -9.75 -13.27
C ARG A 57 -0.21 -9.80 -12.78
N PRO A 58 0.60 -10.79 -13.20
CA PRO A 58 1.95 -10.99 -12.67
C PRO A 58 2.89 -9.82 -12.98
N ASP A 59 2.61 -9.04 -14.02
CA ASP A 59 3.30 -7.81 -14.37
C ASP A 59 3.25 -6.75 -13.25
N LEU A 60 2.16 -6.75 -12.48
CA LEU A 60 1.94 -5.76 -11.41
C LEU A 60 2.63 -6.13 -10.09
N THR A 61 3.33 -7.26 -10.00
CA THR A 61 3.99 -7.71 -8.76
C THR A 61 5.03 -6.72 -8.26
N LYS A 62 6.00 -6.36 -9.10
CA LYS A 62 7.06 -5.38 -8.78
C LYS A 62 6.51 -4.00 -8.40
N PRO A 63 5.63 -3.36 -9.21
CA PRO A 63 5.10 -2.05 -8.86
C PRO A 63 4.22 -2.08 -7.61
N ALA A 64 3.48 -3.16 -7.37
CA ALA A 64 2.69 -3.31 -6.15
C ALA A 64 3.58 -3.38 -4.89
N LEU A 65 4.67 -4.16 -4.93
CA LEU A 65 5.61 -4.24 -3.81
C LEU A 65 6.32 -2.91 -3.55
N ALA A 66 6.70 -2.17 -4.60
CA ALA A 66 7.31 -0.85 -4.47
C ALA A 66 6.35 0.18 -3.85
N ARG A 67 5.07 0.15 -4.24
CA ARG A 67 4.05 1.00 -3.62
C ARG A 67 3.80 0.63 -2.17
N LEU A 68 3.79 -0.66 -1.83
CA LEU A 68 3.62 -1.13 -0.46
C LEU A 68 4.76 -0.65 0.46
N SER A 69 6.01 -0.74 0.03
CA SER A 69 7.15 -0.26 0.83
C SER A 69 7.12 1.25 1.05
N SER A 70 6.77 2.02 0.02
CA SER A 70 6.59 3.47 0.13
C SER A 70 5.51 3.84 1.14
N VAL A 71 4.34 3.19 1.07
CA VAL A 71 3.20 3.46 1.98
C VAL A 71 3.52 3.02 3.40
N TYR A 72 4.16 1.86 3.57
CA TYR A 72 4.53 1.38 4.89
C TYR A 72 5.55 2.30 5.57
N ARG A 73 6.54 2.78 4.82
CA ARG A 73 7.54 3.74 5.32
C ARG A 73 6.92 5.09 5.65
N SER A 74 5.99 5.60 4.83
CA SER A 74 5.30 6.87 5.12
C SER A 74 4.47 6.78 6.40
N LEU A 75 3.81 5.65 6.66
CA LEU A 75 3.09 5.41 7.91
C LEU A 75 4.02 5.39 9.13
N GLN A 76 5.22 4.81 9.02
CA GLN A 76 6.20 4.85 10.11
C GLN A 76 6.67 6.27 10.41
N VAL A 77 6.97 7.07 9.38
CA VAL A 77 7.38 8.48 9.54
C VAL A 77 6.26 9.32 10.16
N ALA A 78 5.02 9.10 9.72
CA ALA A 78 3.85 9.78 10.29
C ALA A 78 3.67 9.43 11.78
N LYS A 79 3.96 8.19 12.18
CA LYS A 79 3.94 7.77 13.59
C LYS A 79 5.10 8.33 14.42
N SER A 80 6.31 8.36 13.88
CA SER A 80 7.50 8.84 14.59
C SER A 80 7.59 10.37 14.66
N GLY A 81 6.76 11.08 13.91
CA GLY A 81 6.87 12.52 13.71
C GLY A 81 7.99 12.89 12.72
N VAL A 82 7.92 14.12 12.20
CA VAL A 82 8.94 14.66 11.30
C VAL A 82 10.23 14.87 12.11
N LYS A 83 11.30 14.14 11.76
CA LYS A 83 12.64 14.43 12.29
C LYS A 83 13.00 15.85 11.87
N LYS A 84 12.97 16.81 12.81
CA LYS A 84 13.40 18.19 12.53
C LYS A 84 14.86 18.14 12.09
N LYS A 85 15.13 18.51 10.84
CA LYS A 85 16.49 18.72 10.35
C LYS A 85 17.06 19.88 11.16
N ASN A 86 18.18 19.68 11.87
CA ASN A 86 18.95 20.79 12.44
C ASN A 86 19.38 21.65 11.25
N ARG A 87 18.63 22.74 11.00
CA ARG A 87 19.02 23.74 10.02
C ARG A 87 20.19 24.46 10.66
N GLN A 88 21.41 24.12 10.24
CA GLN A 88 22.53 25.02 10.46
C GLN A 88 22.11 26.37 9.88
N PRO A 89 22.17 27.48 10.65
CA PRO A 89 21.84 28.79 10.11
C PRO A 89 22.76 29.04 8.92
N ALA A 90 22.19 29.48 7.80
CA ALA A 90 23.00 29.96 6.69
C ALA A 90 23.89 31.07 7.26
N LYS A 91 25.21 30.92 7.14
CA LYS A 91 26.15 31.99 7.52
C LYS A 91 25.79 33.22 6.68
N LEU A 92 25.55 34.33 7.38
CA LEU A 92 25.38 35.66 6.83
C LEU A 92 26.60 36.08 6.00
#